data_AF-A0A3M1PPE8-F1
#
_entry.id   AF-A0A3M1PPE8-F1
#
_cell.length_a   1.000
_cell.length_b   1.000
_cell.length_c   1.000
_cell.angle_alpha   90.00
_cell.angle_beta   90.00
_cell.angle_gamma   90.00
#
_symmetry.space_group_name_H-M   'P 1'
#
loop_
_entity.id
_entity.type
_entity.pdbx_description
1 polymer ?
#
loop_
_entity_poly.entity_id
_entity_poly.type
_entity_poly.pdbx_seq_one_letter_code
_entity_poly.pdbx_strand_id
1 'polypeptide(L)'
;MTATHSGTPPSATIDPILERALSGADLSEAEGVTLLRQTDPGAIAALRQAADQLRRQQVGDTVTYVINRNINYTNICEQHCSFCAFRRDADEDGAYWLNEGVILEKAAEAVQQGATEICMQGGLNPEAQIDGRSLPYYVRLINLIKTEFPRLHLHAFSPQEVQFIARQDGLSYAEVIAALQAAGVGSMPGTAAEVLDDDVRKILCPEKITSAEWLEIVATAHQLGMPSTSTMLSGHIETPEQQMRHLGKVRSLQQASLANGHTGITEFILLPFVGQEAPKPLRRRVGRDQPVLADALKLTAVSRLFLGNWIANHQPSWVKLGLAGATAALTWGCNDLGGTLMEEHITTMAGAQGGTCKTAAELQSAIQQLKRPVQQRDTLYQPIGALLIEPASAAPKSGF
;
A
#
# COMPACT_ATOMS: atom_id res chain seq x y z
N MET A 1 -48.07 15.64 -34.13
CA MET A 1 -46.89 15.82 -33.25
C MET A 1 -46.73 14.55 -32.43
N THR A 2 -46.00 13.59 -32.97
CA THR A 2 -45.67 12.33 -32.31
C THR A 2 -44.34 12.53 -31.58
N ALA A 3 -44.41 12.60 -30.25
CA ALA A 3 -43.22 12.64 -29.40
C ALA A 3 -42.53 11.27 -29.48
N THR A 4 -41.39 11.23 -30.16
CA THR A 4 -40.47 10.09 -30.13
C THR A 4 -39.80 10.05 -28.77
N HIS A 5 -40.16 9.05 -27.96
CA HIS A 5 -39.39 8.68 -26.78
C HIS A 5 -37.99 8.26 -27.23
N SER A 6 -37.01 9.11 -26.94
CA SER A 6 -35.59 8.77 -27.01
C SER A 6 -35.28 7.79 -25.87
N GLY A 7 -35.38 6.49 -26.16
CA GLY A 7 -34.89 5.46 -25.25
C GLY A 7 -33.40 5.63 -25.04
N THR A 8 -32.98 5.69 -23.77
CA THR A 8 -31.59 5.55 -23.37
C THR A 8 -31.05 4.25 -23.98
N PRO A 9 -29.90 4.24 -24.67
CA PRO A 9 -29.34 3.01 -25.19
C PRO A 9 -29.15 2.00 -24.05
N PRO A 10 -29.40 0.69 -24.28
CA PRO A 10 -29.16 -0.32 -23.25
C PRO A 10 -27.71 -0.22 -22.79
N SER A 11 -27.52 -0.02 -21.49
CA SER A 11 -26.23 -0.17 -20.83
C SER A 11 -25.61 -1.49 -21.32
N ALA A 12 -24.39 -1.44 -21.87
CA ALA A 12 -23.67 -2.66 -22.22
C ALA A 12 -23.65 -3.57 -20.98
N THR A 13 -24.17 -4.79 -21.12
CA THR A 13 -24.27 -5.72 -20.00
C THR A 13 -22.85 -6.11 -19.58
N ILE A 14 -22.53 -5.92 -18.30
CA ILE A 14 -21.21 -6.26 -17.76
C ILE A 14 -21.09 -7.76 -17.44
N ASP A 15 -22.19 -8.50 -17.48
CA ASP A 15 -22.25 -9.92 -17.09
C ASP A 15 -21.21 -10.78 -17.81
N PRO A 16 -20.98 -10.66 -19.14
CA PRO A 16 -19.94 -11.44 -19.82
C PRO A 16 -18.53 -11.14 -19.30
N ILE A 17 -18.26 -9.89 -18.88
CA ILE A 17 -16.98 -9.51 -18.29
C ILE A 17 -16.83 -10.15 -16.90
N LEU A 18 -17.89 -10.11 -16.09
CA LEU A 18 -17.90 -10.68 -14.75
C LEU A 18 -17.75 -12.21 -14.79
N GLU A 19 -18.46 -12.89 -15.70
CA GLU A 19 -18.36 -14.34 -15.92
C GLU A 19 -16.94 -14.77 -16.28
N ARG A 20 -16.28 -14.02 -17.18
CA ARG A 20 -14.87 -14.27 -17.54
C ARG A 20 -13.93 -14.12 -16.35
N ALA A 21 -14.09 -13.06 -15.55
CA ALA A 21 -13.26 -12.86 -14.36
C ALA A 21 -13.46 -14.01 -13.35
N LEU A 22 -14.72 -14.42 -13.12
CA LEU A 22 -15.08 -15.52 -12.23
C LEU A 22 -14.61 -16.90 -12.73
N SER A 23 -14.39 -17.06 -14.03
CA SER A 23 -13.77 -18.27 -14.60
C SER A 23 -12.24 -18.25 -14.54
N GLY A 24 -11.64 -17.24 -13.89
CA GLY A 24 -10.19 -17.09 -13.78
C GLY A 24 -9.51 -16.51 -15.02
N ALA A 25 -10.26 -15.97 -15.99
CA ALA A 25 -9.65 -15.33 -17.16
C ALA A 25 -9.16 -13.91 -16.82
N ASP A 26 -8.04 -13.51 -17.41
CA ASP A 26 -7.55 -12.14 -17.28
C ASP A 26 -8.42 -11.18 -18.10
N LEU A 27 -8.86 -10.11 -17.43
CA LEU A 27 -9.60 -9.01 -18.07
C LEU A 27 -8.65 -8.08 -18.85
N SER A 28 -9.13 -7.54 -19.95
CA SER A 28 -8.45 -6.44 -20.66
C SER A 28 -8.63 -5.10 -19.92
N GLU A 29 -7.74 -4.14 -20.17
CA GLU A 29 -7.87 -2.79 -19.62
C GLU A 29 -9.20 -2.13 -20.03
N ALA A 30 -9.64 -2.34 -21.27
CA ALA A 30 -10.91 -1.80 -21.78
C ALA A 30 -12.14 -2.38 -21.04
N GLU A 31 -12.10 -3.67 -20.69
CA GLU A 31 -13.13 -4.29 -19.85
C GLU A 31 -13.12 -3.67 -18.45
N GLY A 32 -11.95 -3.47 -17.84
CA GLY A 32 -11.84 -2.77 -16.56
C GLY A 32 -12.38 -1.35 -16.59
N VAL A 33 -12.08 -0.58 -17.66
CA VAL A 33 -12.65 0.76 -17.87
C VAL A 33 -14.17 0.71 -17.97
N THR A 34 -14.71 -0.30 -18.68
CA THR A 34 -16.16 -0.52 -18.80
C THR A 34 -16.81 -0.74 -17.44
N LEU A 35 -16.16 -1.50 -16.55
CA LEU A 35 -16.63 -1.72 -15.18
C LEU A 35 -16.55 -0.43 -14.32
N LEU A 36 -15.46 0.32 -14.41
CA LEU A 36 -15.29 1.58 -13.65
C LEU A 36 -16.27 2.67 -14.06
N ARG A 37 -16.68 2.70 -15.33
CA ARG A 37 -17.64 3.67 -15.86
C ARG A 37 -19.10 3.32 -15.56
N GLN A 38 -19.39 2.18 -14.93
CA GLN A 38 -20.75 1.82 -14.55
C GLN A 38 -21.34 2.82 -13.55
N THR A 39 -22.56 3.24 -13.85
CA THR A 39 -23.41 4.10 -13.01
C THR A 39 -24.74 3.41 -12.66
N ASP A 40 -25.09 2.31 -13.33
CA ASP A 40 -26.30 1.55 -13.02
C ASP A 40 -26.17 0.85 -11.66
N PRO A 41 -27.12 1.05 -10.72
CA PRO A 41 -27.04 0.44 -9.40
C PRO A 41 -27.06 -1.10 -9.42
N GLY A 42 -27.76 -1.71 -10.38
CA GLY A 42 -27.80 -3.16 -10.55
C GLY A 42 -26.45 -3.71 -11.00
N ALA A 43 -25.83 -3.08 -12.01
CA ALA A 43 -24.50 -3.41 -12.48
C ALA A 43 -23.43 -3.22 -11.38
N ILE A 44 -23.51 -2.14 -10.60
CA ILE A 44 -22.59 -1.91 -9.47
C ILE A 44 -22.77 -2.99 -8.39
N ALA A 45 -24.00 -3.40 -8.10
CA ALA A 45 -24.27 -4.49 -7.16
C ALA A 45 -23.73 -5.84 -7.67
N ALA A 46 -23.89 -6.14 -8.95
CA ALA A 46 -23.33 -7.34 -9.58
C ALA A 46 -21.79 -7.33 -9.54
N LEU A 47 -21.16 -6.19 -9.82
CA LEU A 47 -19.71 -6.00 -9.71
C LEU A 47 -19.20 -6.28 -8.30
N ARG A 48 -19.85 -5.72 -7.27
CA ARG A 48 -19.52 -5.99 -5.86
C ARG A 48 -19.60 -7.49 -5.55
N GLN A 49 -20.70 -8.14 -5.95
CA GLN A 49 -20.92 -9.56 -5.69
C GLN A 49 -19.86 -10.43 -6.38
N ALA A 50 -19.55 -10.15 -7.65
CA ALA A 50 -18.52 -10.87 -8.39
C ALA A 50 -17.14 -10.72 -7.75
N ALA A 51 -16.77 -9.51 -7.32
CA ALA A 51 -15.49 -9.29 -6.65
C ALA A 51 -15.38 -10.03 -5.30
N ASP A 52 -16.43 -10.01 -4.48
CA ASP A 52 -16.45 -10.73 -3.20
C ASP A 52 -16.46 -12.26 -3.40
N GLN A 53 -17.16 -12.75 -4.43
CA GLN A 53 -17.14 -14.14 -4.84
C GLN A 53 -15.74 -14.58 -5.28
N LEU A 54 -15.09 -13.82 -6.16
CA LEU A 54 -13.74 -14.12 -6.64
C LEU A 54 -12.73 -14.12 -5.48
N ARG A 55 -12.81 -13.12 -4.59
CA ARG A 55 -12.00 -13.09 -3.35
C ARG A 55 -12.20 -14.35 -2.54
N ARG A 56 -13.45 -14.77 -2.30
CA ARG A 56 -13.75 -16.00 -1.55
C ARG A 56 -13.18 -17.26 -2.22
N GLN A 57 -13.25 -17.35 -3.55
CA GLN A 57 -12.68 -18.47 -4.31
C GLN A 57 -11.14 -18.53 -4.19
N GLN A 58 -10.47 -17.37 -4.17
CA GLN A 58 -9.01 -17.26 -4.18
C GLN A 58 -8.38 -17.42 -2.79
N VAL A 59 -8.97 -16.79 -1.77
CA VAL A 59 -8.34 -16.69 -0.43
C VAL A 59 -9.24 -17.17 0.72
N GLY A 60 -10.43 -17.70 0.42
CA GLY A 60 -11.37 -18.15 1.43
C GLY A 60 -12.04 -17.02 2.20
N ASP A 61 -12.60 -17.35 3.36
CA ASP A 61 -13.41 -16.43 4.17
C ASP A 61 -12.63 -15.66 5.25
N THR A 62 -11.41 -16.09 5.58
CA THR A 62 -10.57 -15.43 6.58
C THR A 62 -10.15 -14.04 6.11
N VAL A 63 -10.26 -13.05 7.00
CA VAL A 63 -9.71 -11.71 6.81
C VAL A 63 -8.49 -11.53 7.70
N THR A 64 -7.42 -10.98 7.12
CA THR A 64 -6.16 -10.78 7.83
C THR A 64 -5.96 -9.35 8.31
N TYR A 65 -5.04 -9.19 9.26
CA TYR A 65 -4.48 -7.90 9.68
C TYR A 65 -3.05 -8.12 10.19
N VAL A 66 -2.24 -7.07 10.23
CA VAL A 66 -0.88 -7.11 10.80
C VAL A 66 -0.77 -6.13 11.98
N ILE A 67 0.01 -6.50 12.99
CA ILE A 67 0.44 -5.54 14.02
C ILE A 67 1.77 -4.98 13.55
N ASN A 68 1.77 -3.72 13.14
CA ASN A 68 2.93 -3.04 12.60
C ASN A 68 3.05 -1.62 13.18
N ARG A 69 4.24 -1.04 13.00
CA ARG A 69 4.47 0.38 13.22
C ARG A 69 5.08 1.05 12.00
N ASN A 70 4.54 2.21 11.62
CA ASN A 70 5.22 3.08 10.68
C ASN A 70 6.28 3.91 11.43
N ILE A 71 7.49 3.95 10.88
CA ILE A 71 8.54 4.86 11.32
C ILE A 71 8.95 5.73 10.14
N ASN A 72 8.55 6.99 10.20
CA ASN A 72 9.05 7.99 9.26
C ASN A 72 10.31 8.63 9.80
N TYR A 73 11.49 8.20 9.33
CA TYR A 73 12.78 8.63 9.90
C TYR A 73 13.10 10.12 9.65
N THR A 74 12.54 10.72 8.62
CA THR A 74 12.58 12.17 8.38
C THR A 74 11.41 12.59 7.50
N ASN A 75 10.99 13.84 7.62
CA ASN A 75 10.10 14.48 6.64
C ASN A 75 10.82 15.50 5.74
N ILE A 76 12.13 15.68 5.92
CA ILE A 76 12.97 16.53 5.07
C ILE A 76 13.14 15.86 3.72
N CYS A 77 12.77 16.54 2.64
CA CYS A 77 12.74 15.93 1.32
C CYS A 77 13.08 16.95 0.22
N GLU A 78 14.01 16.60 -0.67
CA GLU A 78 14.34 17.44 -1.83
C GLU A 78 13.22 17.53 -2.87
N GLN A 79 12.20 16.66 -2.82
CA GLN A 79 11.11 16.61 -3.81
C GLN A 79 9.86 17.42 -3.42
N HIS A 80 9.22 17.99 -4.45
CA HIS A 80 8.08 18.91 -4.35
C HIS A 80 6.77 18.31 -4.90
N CYS A 81 6.39 17.13 -4.41
CA CYS A 81 5.14 16.50 -4.82
C CYS A 81 3.91 17.36 -4.45
N SER A 82 3.09 17.70 -5.44
CA SER A 82 1.93 18.61 -5.31
C SER A 82 0.76 18.07 -4.48
N PHE A 83 0.85 16.84 -3.98
CA PHE A 83 -0.13 16.20 -3.10
C PHE A 83 0.42 15.91 -1.70
N CYS A 84 1.72 16.10 -1.47
CA CYS A 84 2.38 15.63 -0.27
C CYS A 84 2.37 16.73 0.81
N ALA A 85 1.51 16.56 1.81
CA ALA A 85 1.50 17.44 2.99
C ALA A 85 2.60 17.11 4.01
N PHE A 86 3.28 15.97 3.85
CA PHE A 86 4.32 15.47 4.76
C PHE A 86 5.67 16.17 4.58
N ARG A 87 6.05 16.47 3.33
CA ARG A 87 7.38 16.99 2.99
C ARG A 87 7.64 18.34 3.68
N ARG A 88 8.86 18.55 4.14
CA ARG A 88 9.36 19.85 4.61
C ARG A 88 10.72 20.16 4.01
N ASP A 89 11.00 21.44 3.81
CA ASP A 89 12.38 21.91 3.63
C ASP A 89 13.10 21.87 4.99
N ALA A 90 14.44 21.76 5.01
CA ALA A 90 15.18 21.52 6.26
C ALA A 90 15.03 22.65 7.31
N ASP A 91 14.78 23.88 6.84
CA ASP A 91 14.57 25.09 7.64
C ASP A 91 13.09 25.42 7.88
N GLU A 92 12.16 24.60 7.37
CA GLU A 92 10.73 24.80 7.51
C GLU A 92 10.23 24.34 8.90
N ASP A 93 9.20 25.03 9.43
CA ASP A 93 8.59 24.63 10.68
C ASP A 93 7.98 23.22 10.59
N GLY A 94 8.22 22.43 11.64
CA GLY A 94 7.86 21.01 11.68
C GLY A 94 8.77 20.08 10.88
N ALA A 95 9.88 20.56 10.30
CA ALA A 95 10.93 19.69 9.77
C ALA A 95 11.57 18.87 10.89
N TYR A 96 11.81 17.59 10.64
CA TYR A 96 12.44 16.70 11.61
C TYR A 96 13.29 15.62 10.94
N TRP A 97 14.31 15.20 11.66
CA TRP A 97 15.14 14.03 11.35
C TRP A 97 15.37 13.26 12.65
N LEU A 98 14.81 12.05 12.73
CA LEU A 98 14.86 11.24 13.93
C LEU A 98 16.29 10.76 14.19
N ASN A 99 16.73 10.86 15.43
CA ASN A 99 17.98 10.23 15.87
C ASN A 99 17.78 8.74 16.16
N GLU A 100 18.89 8.02 16.26
CA GLU A 100 18.93 6.56 16.51
C GLU A 100 18.17 6.14 17.77
N GLY A 101 18.29 6.91 18.86
CA GLY A 101 17.61 6.63 20.12
C GLY A 101 16.08 6.66 19.98
N VAL A 102 15.54 7.67 19.29
CA VAL A 102 14.10 7.78 19.05
C VAL A 102 13.60 6.66 18.14
N ILE A 103 14.39 6.25 17.14
CA ILE A 103 14.04 5.12 16.27
C ILE A 103 13.96 3.81 17.07
N LEU A 104 14.94 3.56 17.95
CA LEU A 104 14.94 2.38 18.82
C LEU A 104 13.80 2.39 19.83
N GLU A 105 13.49 3.54 20.43
CA GLU A 105 12.36 3.69 21.35
C GLU A 105 11.04 3.34 20.65
N LYS A 106 10.80 3.88 19.46
CA LYS A 106 9.62 3.57 18.65
C LYS A 106 9.54 2.08 18.28
N ALA A 107 10.66 1.45 17.94
CA ALA A 107 10.72 0.02 17.66
C ALA A 107 10.45 -0.82 18.92
N ALA A 108 10.99 -0.42 20.08
CA ALA A 108 10.75 -1.08 21.36
C ALA A 108 9.28 -1.04 21.75
N GLU A 109 8.63 0.14 21.63
CA GLU A 109 7.19 0.30 21.86
C GLU A 109 6.36 -0.60 20.93
N ALA A 110 6.76 -0.71 19.66
CA ALA A 110 6.08 -1.57 18.71
C ALA A 110 6.14 -3.04 19.12
N VAL A 111 7.33 -3.53 19.52
CA VAL A 111 7.52 -4.89 20.01
C VAL A 111 6.73 -5.14 21.29
N GLN A 112 6.67 -4.18 22.21
CA GLN A 112 5.85 -4.29 23.43
C GLN A 112 4.36 -4.46 23.12
N GLN A 113 3.88 -3.88 22.01
CA GLN A 113 2.50 -4.03 21.52
C GLN A 113 2.31 -5.28 20.63
N GLY A 114 3.33 -6.12 20.48
CA GLY A 114 3.25 -7.35 19.69
C GLY A 114 3.43 -7.15 18.19
N ALA A 115 4.04 -6.04 17.76
CA ALA A 115 4.34 -5.82 16.34
C ALA A 115 5.32 -6.86 15.80
N THR A 116 5.03 -7.32 14.58
CA THR A 116 5.91 -8.20 13.80
C THR A 116 6.61 -7.45 12.67
N GLU A 117 6.18 -6.22 12.38
CA GLU A 117 6.64 -5.41 11.27
C GLU A 117 6.93 -3.97 11.70
N ILE A 118 8.04 -3.43 11.18
CA ILE A 118 8.23 -1.98 11.03
C ILE A 118 8.15 -1.64 9.54
N CYS A 119 7.23 -0.74 9.19
CA CYS A 119 7.21 -0.11 7.88
C CYS A 119 8.01 1.19 7.95
N MET A 120 9.15 1.27 7.26
CA MET A 120 10.09 2.39 7.38
C MET A 120 10.26 3.13 6.06
N GLN A 121 9.89 4.42 6.05
CA GLN A 121 9.93 5.27 4.86
C GLN A 121 10.11 6.73 5.26
N GLY A 122 10.78 7.55 4.47
CA GLY A 122 11.00 8.95 4.85
C GLY A 122 11.15 9.89 3.65
N GLY A 123 11.43 11.14 3.97
CA GLY A 123 11.86 12.12 2.98
C GLY A 123 13.26 11.82 2.45
N LEU A 124 13.55 12.36 1.26
CA LEU A 124 14.83 12.23 0.59
C LEU A 124 15.78 13.33 1.07
N ASN A 125 16.35 13.16 2.27
CA ASN A 125 17.25 14.13 2.88
C ASN A 125 18.68 13.98 2.33
N PRO A 126 19.24 14.97 1.59
CA PRO A 126 20.61 14.90 1.08
C PRO A 126 21.69 14.79 2.17
N GLU A 127 21.41 15.22 3.39
CA GLU A 127 22.34 15.13 4.53
C GLU A 127 22.37 13.74 5.20
N ALA A 128 21.48 12.83 4.78
CA ALA A 128 21.41 11.47 5.30
C ALA A 128 22.58 10.60 4.79
N GLN A 129 23.80 10.93 5.23
CA GLN A 129 25.05 10.36 4.76
C GLN A 129 25.99 9.98 5.92
N ILE A 130 26.84 8.99 5.69
CA ILE A 130 28.01 8.67 6.51
C ILE A 130 29.22 8.64 5.58
N ASP A 131 30.28 9.36 5.97
CA ASP A 131 31.52 9.50 5.17
C ASP A 131 31.26 9.93 3.71
N GLY A 132 30.28 10.84 3.52
CA GLY A 132 29.91 11.39 2.22
C GLY A 132 29.10 10.45 1.33
N ARG A 133 28.54 9.36 1.89
CA ARG A 133 27.73 8.38 1.16
C ARG A 133 26.39 8.16 1.83
N SER A 134 25.33 8.05 1.03
CA SER A 134 23.96 7.84 1.49
C SER A 134 23.71 6.41 1.93
N LEU A 135 24.10 5.39 1.15
CA LEU A 135 23.79 3.99 1.45
C LEU A 135 24.24 3.55 2.86
N PRO A 136 25.45 3.92 3.35
CA PRO A 136 25.87 3.58 4.71
C PRO A 136 24.96 4.12 5.82
N TYR A 137 24.33 5.29 5.65
CA TYR A 137 23.35 5.81 6.61
C TYR A 137 22.14 4.88 6.73
N TYR A 138 21.56 4.49 5.59
CA TYR A 138 20.40 3.59 5.55
C TYR A 138 20.73 2.21 6.13
N VAL A 139 21.89 1.64 5.76
CA VAL A 139 22.39 0.38 6.33
C VAL A 139 22.56 0.48 7.85
N ARG A 140 23.06 1.61 8.36
CA ARG A 140 23.20 1.83 9.81
C ARG A 140 21.85 1.83 10.53
N LEU A 141 20.82 2.48 9.98
CA LEU A 141 19.47 2.43 10.54
C LEU A 141 18.90 1.01 10.62
N ILE A 142 19.10 0.23 9.55
CA ILE A 142 18.64 -1.16 9.49
C ILE A 142 19.34 -1.99 10.56
N ASN A 143 20.68 -1.93 10.59
CA ASN A 143 21.50 -2.68 11.55
C ASN A 143 21.14 -2.32 12.99
N LEU A 144 20.94 -1.05 13.29
CA LEU A 144 20.51 -0.57 14.59
C LEU A 144 19.25 -1.29 15.08
N ILE A 145 18.20 -1.34 14.25
CA ILE A 145 16.95 -2.03 14.62
C ILE A 145 17.15 -3.54 14.68
N LYS A 146 17.88 -4.14 13.73
CA LYS A 146 18.03 -5.61 13.67
C LYS A 146 18.95 -6.17 14.75
N THR A 147 19.90 -5.38 15.26
CA THR A 147 20.71 -5.76 16.43
C THR A 147 19.85 -5.88 17.69
N GLU A 148 18.98 -4.90 17.96
CA GLU A 148 18.13 -4.91 19.16
C GLU A 148 16.89 -5.81 19.01
N PHE A 149 16.30 -5.85 17.81
CA PHE A 149 15.04 -6.53 17.52
C PHE A 149 15.15 -7.44 16.28
N PRO A 150 15.97 -8.51 16.33
CA PRO A 150 16.28 -9.33 15.14
C PRO A 150 15.06 -9.99 14.48
N ARG A 151 13.99 -10.23 15.26
CA ARG A 151 12.75 -10.85 14.79
C ARG A 151 11.80 -9.90 14.06
N LEU A 152 11.98 -8.58 14.16
CA LEU A 152 11.15 -7.64 13.41
C LEU A 152 11.40 -7.79 11.91
N HIS A 153 10.32 -7.90 11.15
CA HIS A 153 10.37 -7.74 9.71
C HIS A 153 10.50 -6.24 9.39
N LEU A 154 11.43 -5.89 8.52
CA LEU A 154 11.58 -4.52 8.03
C LEU A 154 11.01 -4.44 6.62
N HIS A 155 9.86 -3.78 6.50
CA HIS A 155 9.25 -3.38 5.25
C HIS A 155 9.70 -1.96 4.93
N ALA A 156 10.83 -1.80 4.26
CA ALA A 156 11.55 -0.53 4.28
C ALA A 156 12.00 -0.05 2.90
N PHE A 157 11.98 1.27 2.75
CA PHE A 157 12.47 2.07 1.62
C PHE A 157 11.73 1.81 0.30
N SER A 158 11.03 2.83 -0.17
CA SER A 158 10.34 2.83 -1.45
C SER A 158 11.30 2.77 -2.64
N PRO A 159 10.79 2.46 -3.86
CA PRO A 159 11.56 2.62 -5.08
C PRO A 159 12.17 4.02 -5.27
N GLN A 160 11.52 5.06 -4.75
CA GLN A 160 12.05 6.42 -4.80
C GLN A 160 13.28 6.61 -3.89
N GLU A 161 13.30 5.98 -2.72
CA GLU A 161 14.45 6.00 -1.81
C GLU A 161 15.61 5.17 -2.38
N VAL A 162 15.33 4.02 -2.99
CA VAL A 162 16.35 3.22 -3.71
C VAL A 162 16.98 4.04 -4.83
N GLN A 163 16.17 4.72 -5.65
CA GLN A 163 16.68 5.58 -6.72
C GLN A 163 17.49 6.75 -6.20
N PHE A 164 17.05 7.38 -5.11
CA PHE A 164 17.79 8.47 -4.47
C PHE A 164 19.18 8.00 -4.01
N ILE A 165 19.26 6.88 -3.29
CA ILE A 165 20.53 6.31 -2.82
C ILE A 165 21.45 5.98 -3.99
N ALA A 166 20.90 5.31 -5.01
CA ALA A 166 21.64 4.94 -6.22
C ALA A 166 22.25 6.16 -6.91
N ARG A 167 21.46 7.24 -7.06
CA ARG A 167 21.91 8.51 -7.65
C ARG A 167 22.97 9.20 -6.80
N GLN A 168 22.78 9.29 -5.48
CA GLN A 168 23.72 9.98 -4.59
C GLN A 168 25.09 9.29 -4.55
N ASP A 169 25.10 7.96 -4.53
CA ASP A 169 26.33 7.19 -4.36
C ASP A 169 26.93 6.67 -5.68
N GLY A 170 26.28 6.94 -6.83
CA GLY A 170 26.69 6.44 -8.14
C GLY A 170 26.62 4.92 -8.26
N LEU A 171 25.61 4.30 -7.65
CA LEU A 171 25.38 2.85 -7.62
C LEU A 171 24.25 2.42 -8.55
N SER A 172 24.24 1.14 -8.92
CA SER A 172 23.07 0.51 -9.53
C SER A 172 21.97 0.24 -8.50
N TYR A 173 20.72 0.12 -8.96
CA TYR A 173 19.60 -0.28 -8.10
C TYR A 173 19.84 -1.65 -7.46
N ALA A 174 20.47 -2.58 -8.20
CA ALA A 174 20.78 -3.91 -7.70
C ALA A 174 21.77 -3.87 -6.52
N GLU A 175 22.80 -3.04 -6.58
CA GLU A 175 23.76 -2.87 -5.48
C GLU A 175 23.09 -2.28 -4.23
N VAL A 176 22.25 -1.26 -4.40
CA VAL A 176 21.50 -0.65 -3.29
C VAL A 176 20.58 -1.68 -2.65
N ILE A 177 19.74 -2.35 -3.44
CA ILE A 177 18.77 -3.33 -2.94
C ILE A 177 19.49 -4.49 -2.24
N ALA A 178 20.56 -5.02 -2.83
CA ALA A 178 21.33 -6.11 -2.23
C ALA A 178 21.96 -5.71 -0.88
N ALA A 179 22.48 -4.48 -0.77
CA ALA A 179 23.03 -3.98 0.48
C ALA A 179 21.95 -3.79 1.57
N LEU A 180 20.80 -3.23 1.21
CA LEU A 180 19.65 -3.09 2.13
C LEU A 180 19.13 -4.45 2.60
N GLN A 181 19.03 -5.42 1.68
CA GLN A 181 18.65 -6.80 1.99
C GLN A 181 19.64 -7.46 2.94
N ALA A 182 20.95 -7.35 2.65
CA ALA A 182 22.01 -7.94 3.46
C ALA A 182 22.05 -7.35 4.89
N ALA A 183 21.69 -6.08 5.05
CA ALA A 183 21.55 -5.44 6.36
C ALA A 183 20.31 -5.93 7.13
N GLY A 184 19.28 -6.40 6.43
CA GLY A 184 18.10 -7.03 7.04
C GLY A 184 16.74 -6.50 6.60
N VAL A 185 16.65 -5.74 5.49
CA VAL A 185 15.36 -5.41 4.87
C VAL A 185 14.73 -6.68 4.31
N GLY A 186 13.50 -6.97 4.73
CA GLY A 186 12.79 -8.20 4.35
C GLY A 186 11.83 -8.04 3.18
N SER A 187 11.32 -6.82 2.94
CA SER A 187 10.48 -6.51 1.77
C SER A 187 10.46 -5.02 1.46
N MET A 188 10.08 -4.67 0.23
CA MET A 188 10.07 -3.28 -0.27
C MET A 188 8.64 -2.71 -0.36
N PRO A 189 8.34 -1.53 0.22
CA PRO A 189 7.06 -0.86 0.06
C PRO A 189 6.81 -0.41 -1.38
N GLY A 190 5.68 -0.81 -1.95
CA GLY A 190 5.21 -0.45 -3.30
C GLY A 190 4.73 0.99 -3.48
N THR A 191 5.12 1.87 -2.57
CA THR A 191 4.81 3.30 -2.62
C THR A 191 5.60 3.98 -3.75
N ALA A 192 5.47 5.31 -3.89
CA ALA A 192 6.01 6.09 -4.99
C ALA A 192 5.41 5.81 -6.39
N ALA A 193 4.53 4.82 -6.48
CA ALA A 193 3.80 4.45 -7.69
C ALA A 193 2.74 5.50 -8.07
N GLU A 194 2.06 6.10 -7.10
CA GLU A 194 0.90 6.99 -7.28
C GLU A 194 -0.06 6.46 -8.36
N VAL A 195 -0.06 7.06 -9.55
CA VAL A 195 -0.51 6.44 -10.79
C VAL A 195 0.71 6.27 -11.69
N LEU A 196 0.87 5.07 -12.26
CA LEU A 196 1.98 4.73 -13.16
C LEU A 196 1.62 5.21 -14.58
N ASP A 197 1.38 6.50 -14.71
CA ASP A 197 1.06 7.18 -15.97
C ASP A 197 1.80 8.52 -15.97
N ASP A 198 2.79 8.66 -16.85
CA ASP A 198 3.72 9.79 -16.76
C ASP A 198 3.07 11.14 -17.06
N ASP A 199 1.92 11.16 -17.75
CA ASP A 199 1.16 12.40 -17.95
C ASP A 199 0.46 12.86 -16.66
N VAL A 200 -0.04 11.92 -15.84
CA VAL A 200 -0.49 12.24 -14.47
C VAL A 200 0.68 12.67 -13.60
N ARG A 201 1.80 11.94 -13.65
CA ARG A 201 2.98 12.20 -12.80
C ARG A 201 3.62 13.56 -13.09
N LYS A 202 3.68 14.00 -14.35
CA LYS A 202 4.13 15.35 -14.73
C LYS A 202 3.35 16.45 -14.02
N ILE A 203 2.07 16.21 -13.72
CA ILE A 203 1.22 17.16 -13.00
C ILE A 203 1.40 17.00 -11.49
N LEU A 204 1.43 15.77 -10.98
CA LEU A 204 1.42 15.50 -9.55
C LEU A 204 2.80 15.67 -8.90
N CYS A 205 3.85 15.16 -9.53
CA CYS A 205 5.18 15.01 -8.94
C CYS A 205 6.25 14.88 -10.05
N PRO A 206 6.52 15.95 -10.83
CA PRO A 206 7.42 15.89 -11.98
C PRO A 206 8.87 15.52 -11.63
N GLU A 207 9.29 15.75 -10.39
CA GLU A 207 10.64 15.43 -9.87
C GLU A 207 10.78 13.97 -9.42
N LYS A 208 9.68 13.22 -9.36
CA LYS A 208 9.64 11.83 -8.93
C LYS A 208 10.11 10.90 -10.04
N ILE A 209 10.57 9.70 -9.69
CA ILE A 209 10.92 8.66 -10.66
C ILE A 209 9.81 8.46 -11.71
N THR A 210 10.19 8.11 -12.93
CA THR A 210 9.26 7.76 -14.00
C THR A 210 8.54 6.44 -13.70
N SER A 211 7.46 6.16 -14.44
CA SER A 211 6.80 4.86 -14.37
C SER A 211 7.75 3.71 -14.74
N ALA A 212 8.66 3.93 -15.68
CA ALA A 212 9.64 2.93 -16.12
C ALA A 212 10.67 2.63 -15.03
N GLU A 213 11.23 3.66 -14.38
CA GLU A 213 12.18 3.48 -13.26
C GLU A 213 11.51 2.76 -12.07
N TRP A 214 10.25 3.08 -11.74
CA TRP A 214 9.53 2.36 -10.70
C TRP A 214 9.42 0.86 -11.04
N LEU A 215 9.05 0.53 -12.27
CA LEU A 215 8.94 -0.87 -12.73
C LEU A 215 10.30 -1.58 -12.72
N GLU A 216 11.36 -0.90 -13.16
CA GLU A 216 12.72 -1.43 -13.17
C GLU A 216 13.21 -1.76 -11.75
N ILE A 217 13.01 -0.86 -10.79
CA ILE A 217 13.47 -1.03 -9.41
C ILE A 217 12.72 -2.19 -8.74
N VAL A 218 11.40 -2.28 -8.92
CA VAL A 218 10.60 -3.38 -8.34
C VAL A 218 10.93 -4.71 -9.02
N ALA A 219 11.11 -4.73 -10.35
CA ALA A 219 11.58 -5.93 -11.06
C ALA A 219 12.96 -6.39 -10.55
N THR A 220 13.88 -5.44 -10.33
CA THR A 220 15.21 -5.70 -9.77
C THR A 220 15.10 -6.30 -8.36
N ALA A 221 14.23 -5.75 -7.51
CA ALA A 221 13.98 -6.27 -6.17
C ALA A 221 13.50 -7.73 -6.23
N HIS A 222 12.54 -8.03 -7.09
CA HIS A 222 12.03 -9.38 -7.28
C HIS A 222 13.11 -10.35 -7.77
N GLN A 223 13.95 -9.93 -8.72
CA GLN A 223 15.06 -10.73 -9.23
C GLN A 223 16.08 -11.07 -8.14
N LEU A 224 16.32 -10.16 -7.19
CA LEU A 224 17.18 -10.37 -6.02
C LEU A 224 16.48 -11.12 -4.87
N GLY A 225 15.25 -11.61 -5.09
CA GLY A 225 14.50 -12.35 -4.08
C GLY A 225 13.88 -11.48 -2.98
N MET A 226 13.84 -10.15 -3.14
CA MET A 226 13.13 -9.24 -2.23
C MET A 226 11.67 -9.06 -2.68
N PRO A 227 10.68 -9.55 -1.91
CA PRO A 227 9.27 -9.32 -2.23
C PRO A 227 8.91 -7.84 -2.05
N SER A 228 7.87 -7.39 -2.75
CA SER A 228 7.37 -6.03 -2.64
C SER A 228 5.87 -5.98 -2.41
N THR A 229 5.36 -4.80 -2.10
CA THR A 229 3.93 -4.49 -2.13
C THR A 229 3.64 -3.60 -3.33
N SER A 230 2.38 -3.23 -3.58
CA SER A 230 2.01 -2.30 -4.66
C SER A 230 0.90 -1.37 -4.22
N THR A 231 0.95 -0.12 -4.67
CA THR A 231 -0.03 0.90 -4.27
C THR A 231 -0.56 1.65 -5.49
N MET A 232 -1.79 2.16 -5.39
CA MET A 232 -2.30 3.18 -6.31
C MET A 232 -2.92 4.33 -5.53
N LEU A 233 -2.38 5.53 -5.68
CA LEU A 233 -3.03 6.77 -5.24
C LEU A 233 -4.12 7.12 -6.27
N SER A 234 -5.38 7.20 -5.83
CA SER A 234 -6.51 7.35 -6.75
C SER A 234 -7.61 8.24 -6.20
N GLY A 235 -8.45 8.80 -7.06
CA GLY A 235 -9.49 9.76 -6.73
C GLY A 235 -9.02 11.21 -6.83
N HIS A 236 -7.94 11.47 -7.58
CA HIS A 236 -7.46 12.81 -7.89
C HIS A 236 -7.81 13.20 -9.34
N ILE A 237 -6.81 13.48 -10.16
CA ILE A 237 -6.95 13.99 -11.54
C ILE A 237 -6.91 12.90 -12.62
N GLU A 238 -6.70 11.65 -12.24
CA GLU A 238 -6.52 10.54 -13.16
C GLU A 238 -7.86 10.07 -13.74
N THR A 239 -7.83 9.54 -14.95
CA THR A 239 -9.01 8.94 -15.58
C THR A 239 -9.12 7.44 -15.28
N PRO A 240 -10.30 6.81 -15.48
CA PRO A 240 -10.43 5.35 -15.41
C PRO A 240 -9.46 4.60 -16.32
N GLU A 241 -9.14 5.15 -17.50
CA GLU A 241 -8.14 4.57 -18.41
C GLU A 241 -6.74 4.59 -17.78
N GLN A 242 -6.38 5.67 -17.08
CA GLN A 242 -5.10 5.77 -16.38
C GLN A 242 -5.02 4.84 -15.18
N GLN A 243 -6.12 4.65 -14.44
CA GLN A 243 -6.23 3.65 -13.38
C GLN A 243 -6.01 2.24 -13.96
N MET A 244 -6.67 1.89 -15.06
CA MET A 244 -6.52 0.57 -15.65
C MET A 244 -5.13 0.35 -16.27
N ARG A 245 -4.50 1.36 -16.86
CA ARG A 245 -3.09 1.29 -17.30
C ARG A 245 -2.13 1.04 -16.14
N HIS A 246 -2.34 1.69 -14.99
CA HIS A 246 -1.57 1.41 -13.78
C HIS A 246 -1.72 -0.06 -13.37
N LEU A 247 -2.95 -0.57 -13.25
CA LEU A 247 -3.21 -1.96 -12.89
C LEU A 247 -2.62 -2.93 -13.95
N GLY A 248 -2.67 -2.58 -15.23
CA GLY A 248 -2.07 -3.33 -16.33
C GLY A 248 -0.56 -3.46 -16.20
N LYS A 249 0.14 -2.36 -15.85
CA LYS A 249 1.59 -2.37 -15.57
C LYS A 249 1.93 -3.24 -14.35
N VAL A 250 1.18 -3.10 -13.26
CA VAL A 250 1.37 -3.91 -12.03
C VAL A 250 1.17 -5.40 -12.32
N ARG A 251 0.09 -5.77 -13.04
CA ARG A 251 -0.16 -7.16 -13.44
C ARG A 251 0.97 -7.72 -14.32
N SER A 252 1.39 -6.95 -15.33
CA SER A 252 2.43 -7.39 -16.27
C SER A 252 3.76 -7.61 -15.56
N LEU A 253 4.13 -6.72 -14.63
CA LEU A 253 5.31 -6.88 -13.77
C LEU A 253 5.22 -8.17 -12.94
N GLN A 254 4.10 -8.40 -12.26
CA GLN A 254 3.88 -9.59 -11.45
C GLN A 254 3.96 -10.88 -12.28
N GLN A 255 3.28 -10.91 -13.42
CA GLN A 255 3.32 -12.02 -14.36
C GLN A 255 4.76 -12.33 -14.81
N ALA A 256 5.51 -11.29 -15.19
CA ALA A 256 6.89 -11.44 -15.61
C ALA A 256 7.79 -11.97 -14.48
N SER A 257 7.66 -11.44 -13.26
CA SER A 257 8.45 -11.92 -12.11
C SER A 257 8.19 -13.39 -11.82
N LEU A 258 6.92 -13.80 -11.74
CA LEU A 258 6.54 -15.20 -11.47
C LEU A 258 6.96 -16.14 -12.60
N ALA A 259 6.82 -15.74 -13.86
CA ALA A 259 7.23 -16.55 -15.01
C ALA A 259 8.75 -16.83 -15.03
N ASN A 260 9.55 -15.94 -14.46
CA ASN A 260 11.00 -16.12 -14.31
C ASN A 260 11.40 -16.83 -13.00
N GLY A 261 10.44 -17.29 -12.19
CA GLY A 261 10.70 -17.94 -10.91
C GLY A 261 11.22 -16.99 -9.82
N HIS A 262 11.06 -15.68 -10.01
CA HIS A 262 11.40 -14.68 -9.02
C HIS A 262 10.29 -14.57 -7.96
N THR A 263 10.59 -13.86 -6.86
CA THR A 263 9.53 -13.42 -5.93
C THR A 263 8.66 -12.34 -6.59
N GLY A 264 7.65 -11.82 -5.88
CA GLY A 264 6.71 -10.88 -6.47
C GLY A 264 6.05 -9.95 -5.46
N ILE A 265 4.98 -9.32 -5.94
CA ILE A 265 4.09 -8.44 -5.21
C ILE A 265 3.22 -9.30 -4.28
N THR A 266 3.25 -9.00 -2.99
CA THR A 266 2.48 -9.72 -1.97
C THR A 266 1.08 -9.14 -1.80
N GLU A 267 0.91 -7.84 -2.00
CA GLU A 267 -0.37 -7.13 -1.83
C GLU A 267 -0.55 -5.93 -2.78
N PHE A 268 -1.81 -5.63 -3.06
CA PHE A 268 -2.23 -4.38 -3.69
C PHE A 268 -3.02 -3.53 -2.69
N ILE A 269 -2.61 -2.27 -2.54
CA ILE A 269 -3.23 -1.30 -1.64
C ILE A 269 -3.81 -0.14 -2.43
N LEU A 270 -5.13 0.06 -2.32
CA LEU A 270 -5.77 1.26 -2.84
C LEU A 270 -5.62 2.40 -1.82
N LEU A 271 -5.06 3.53 -2.27
CA LEU A 271 -4.86 4.73 -1.48
C LEU A 271 -5.75 5.85 -2.02
N PRO A 272 -6.95 6.08 -1.47
CA PRO A 272 -7.76 7.20 -1.89
C PRO A 272 -7.10 8.56 -1.59
N PHE A 273 -7.18 9.48 -2.53
CA PHE A 273 -6.63 10.82 -2.41
C PHE A 273 -7.42 11.64 -1.37
N VAL A 274 -6.69 12.26 -0.45
CA VAL A 274 -7.23 13.19 0.54
C VAL A 274 -6.73 14.57 0.16
N GLY A 275 -7.66 15.47 -0.14
CA GLY A 275 -7.38 16.78 -0.74
C GLY A 275 -7.36 17.95 0.24
N GLN A 276 -7.79 17.74 1.49
CA GLN A 276 -7.97 18.79 2.51
C GLN A 276 -6.76 19.74 2.62
N GLU A 277 -5.57 19.17 2.83
CA GLU A 277 -4.31 19.90 2.96
C GLU A 277 -3.44 19.84 1.70
N ALA A 278 -3.98 19.34 0.57
CA ALA A 278 -3.26 19.37 -0.68
C ALA A 278 -3.10 20.83 -1.18
N PRO A 279 -1.95 21.18 -1.79
CA PRO A 279 -1.72 22.45 -2.45
C PRO A 279 -2.93 22.96 -3.27
N LYS A 280 -3.24 24.25 -3.10
CA LYS A 280 -4.43 24.90 -3.70
C LYS A 280 -4.64 24.59 -5.18
N PRO A 281 -3.62 24.56 -6.07
CA PRO A 281 -3.83 24.23 -7.47
C PRO A 281 -4.39 22.82 -7.68
N LEU A 282 -3.86 21.81 -6.97
CA LEU A 282 -4.33 20.43 -7.08
C LEU A 282 -5.73 20.29 -6.45
N ARG A 283 -5.93 20.85 -5.26
CA ARG A 283 -7.24 20.86 -4.58
C ARG A 283 -8.35 21.46 -5.46
N ARG A 284 -8.06 22.56 -6.18
CA ARG A 284 -9.00 23.16 -7.15
C ARG A 284 -9.29 22.26 -8.35
N ARG A 285 -8.30 21.52 -8.86
CA ARG A 285 -8.49 20.58 -9.98
C ARG A 285 -9.35 19.38 -9.58
N VAL A 286 -9.13 18.86 -8.36
CA VAL A 286 -9.85 17.70 -7.84
C VAL A 286 -11.26 18.09 -7.36
N GLY A 287 -11.44 19.28 -6.80
CA GLY A 287 -12.74 19.84 -6.43
C GLY A 287 -13.39 19.20 -5.19
N ARG A 288 -12.65 18.40 -4.42
CA ARG A 288 -13.11 17.74 -3.18
C ARG A 288 -11.95 17.58 -2.20
N ASP A 289 -12.30 17.56 -0.91
CA ASP A 289 -11.33 17.49 0.18
C ASP A 289 -11.15 16.07 0.73
N GLN A 290 -12.15 15.22 0.57
CA GLN A 290 -12.17 13.85 1.07
C GLN A 290 -12.48 12.85 -0.05
N PRO A 291 -12.06 11.59 0.09
CA PRO A 291 -12.39 10.52 -0.86
C PRO A 291 -13.90 10.32 -1.04
N VAL A 292 -14.29 9.96 -2.26
CA VAL A 292 -15.65 9.44 -2.52
C VAL A 292 -15.65 7.94 -2.26
N LEU A 293 -16.28 7.52 -1.16
CA LEU A 293 -16.31 6.11 -0.73
C LEU A 293 -16.84 5.17 -1.83
N ALA A 294 -17.92 5.56 -2.53
CA ALA A 294 -18.51 4.74 -3.59
C ALA A 294 -17.53 4.48 -4.75
N ASP A 295 -16.75 5.48 -5.14
CA ASP A 295 -15.75 5.35 -6.20
C ASP A 295 -14.59 4.45 -5.76
N ALA A 296 -14.12 4.64 -4.52
CA ALA A 296 -13.06 3.79 -3.94
C ALA A 296 -13.48 2.32 -3.87
N LEU A 297 -14.70 2.03 -3.38
CA LEU A 297 -15.23 0.67 -3.31
C LEU A 297 -15.37 0.03 -4.71
N LYS A 298 -15.87 0.80 -5.69
CA LYS A 298 -15.96 0.33 -7.08
C LYS A 298 -14.60 -0.02 -7.65
N LEU A 299 -13.59 0.83 -7.42
CA LEU A 299 -12.23 0.58 -7.86
C LEU A 299 -11.58 -0.61 -7.13
N THR A 300 -11.86 -0.82 -5.85
CA THR A 300 -11.46 -2.03 -5.12
C THR A 300 -12.02 -3.29 -5.81
N ALA A 301 -13.31 -3.31 -6.15
CA ALA A 301 -13.92 -4.46 -6.83
C ALA A 301 -13.31 -4.71 -8.21
N VAL A 302 -13.12 -3.67 -9.01
CA VAL A 302 -12.45 -3.80 -10.32
C VAL A 302 -11.01 -4.29 -10.15
N SER A 303 -10.28 -3.79 -9.15
CA SER A 303 -8.89 -4.22 -8.87
C SER A 303 -8.85 -5.70 -8.51
N ARG A 304 -9.77 -6.20 -7.69
CA ARG A 304 -9.89 -7.64 -7.39
C ARG A 304 -10.13 -8.46 -8.65
N LEU A 305 -11.09 -8.08 -9.48
CA LEU A 305 -11.39 -8.81 -10.72
C LEU A 305 -10.23 -8.75 -11.73
N PHE A 306 -9.42 -7.70 -11.72
CA PHE A 306 -8.34 -7.50 -12.68
C PHE A 306 -7.00 -8.10 -12.24
N LEU A 307 -6.65 -7.99 -10.96
CA LEU A 307 -5.36 -8.41 -10.38
C LEU A 307 -5.43 -9.72 -9.60
N GLY A 308 -6.62 -10.17 -9.17
CA GLY A 308 -6.77 -11.22 -8.16
C GLY A 308 -6.10 -12.56 -8.50
N ASN A 309 -6.00 -12.89 -9.79
CA ASN A 309 -5.30 -14.09 -10.26
C ASN A 309 -3.78 -14.06 -10.00
N TRP A 310 -3.21 -12.87 -9.87
CA TRP A 310 -1.76 -12.64 -9.81
C TRP A 310 -1.31 -12.05 -8.48
N ILE A 311 -2.19 -11.27 -7.83
CA ILE A 311 -1.97 -10.64 -6.53
C ILE A 311 -3.18 -10.98 -5.67
N ALA A 312 -3.00 -11.95 -4.78
CA ALA A 312 -4.08 -12.50 -3.98
C ALA A 312 -4.58 -11.52 -2.91
N ASN A 313 -3.70 -10.70 -2.34
CA ASN A 313 -4.02 -9.86 -1.20
C ASN A 313 -4.34 -8.43 -1.59
N HIS A 314 -5.50 -7.96 -1.14
CA HIS A 314 -6.03 -6.63 -1.43
C HIS A 314 -6.39 -5.94 -0.13
N GLN A 315 -5.78 -4.78 0.10
CA GLN A 315 -5.90 -4.01 1.33
C GLN A 315 -6.54 -2.63 1.06
N PRO A 316 -7.57 -2.22 1.80
CA PRO A 316 -8.05 -0.84 1.79
C PRO A 316 -7.18 0.03 2.71
N SER A 317 -7.24 1.34 2.56
CA SER A 317 -6.65 2.26 3.55
C SER A 317 -7.71 2.76 4.53
N TRP A 318 -7.77 2.16 5.73
CA TRP A 318 -8.67 2.61 6.79
C TRP A 318 -8.34 4.03 7.28
N VAL A 319 -7.10 4.47 7.15
CA VAL A 319 -6.69 5.84 7.49
C VAL A 319 -7.41 6.86 6.59
N LYS A 320 -7.57 6.50 5.29
CA LYS A 320 -8.18 7.37 4.27
C LYS A 320 -9.70 7.23 4.21
N LEU A 321 -10.22 6.02 4.39
CA LEU A 321 -11.65 5.70 4.26
C LEU A 321 -12.41 5.71 5.59
N GLY A 322 -11.69 5.82 6.71
CA GLY A 322 -12.20 5.44 8.02
C GLY A 322 -12.34 3.91 8.15
N LEU A 323 -12.40 3.43 9.40
CA LEU A 323 -12.54 2.00 9.67
C LEU A 323 -13.82 1.41 9.06
N ALA A 324 -14.95 2.14 9.11
CA ALA A 324 -16.20 1.69 8.52
C ALA A 324 -16.11 1.52 6.98
N GLY A 325 -15.45 2.46 6.29
CA GLY A 325 -15.23 2.37 4.85
C GLY A 325 -14.30 1.22 4.47
N ALA A 326 -13.24 1.00 5.25
CA ALA A 326 -12.35 -0.14 5.07
C ALA A 326 -13.05 -1.50 5.34
N THR A 327 -13.88 -1.59 6.38
CA THR A 327 -14.72 -2.76 6.63
C THR A 327 -15.68 -3.01 5.48
N ALA A 328 -16.29 -1.96 4.92
CA ALA A 328 -17.14 -2.11 3.74
C ALA A 328 -16.35 -2.70 2.56
N ALA A 329 -15.12 -2.26 2.33
CA ALA A 329 -14.25 -2.74 1.24
C ALA A 329 -13.96 -4.25 1.30
N LEU A 330 -13.99 -4.88 2.48
CA LEU A 330 -13.89 -6.35 2.62
C LEU A 330 -15.03 -7.10 1.90
N THR A 331 -16.17 -6.44 1.65
CA THR A 331 -17.28 -6.99 0.85
C THR A 331 -17.24 -6.58 -0.63
N TRP A 332 -16.16 -5.91 -1.04
CA TRP A 332 -15.88 -5.47 -2.40
C TRP A 332 -14.59 -6.09 -2.95
N GLY A 333 -14.10 -7.17 -2.34
CA GLY A 333 -12.94 -7.91 -2.83
C GLY A 333 -11.64 -7.75 -2.04
N CYS A 334 -11.61 -6.90 -1.00
CA CYS A 334 -10.48 -6.92 -0.04
C CYS A 334 -10.55 -8.16 0.87
N ASN A 335 -9.38 -8.63 1.28
CA ASN A 335 -9.22 -9.77 2.21
C ASN A 335 -8.28 -9.46 3.38
N ASP A 336 -7.73 -8.25 3.42
CA ASP A 336 -6.86 -7.78 4.48
C ASP A 336 -7.33 -6.40 4.94
N LEU A 337 -7.35 -6.16 6.24
CA LEU A 337 -7.76 -4.85 6.80
C LEU A 337 -6.55 -3.93 7.04
N GLY A 338 -5.33 -4.43 6.83
CA GLY A 338 -4.08 -3.71 6.99
C GLY A 338 -3.53 -3.69 8.41
N GLY A 339 -2.62 -2.73 8.62
CA GLY A 339 -1.83 -2.62 9.83
C GLY A 339 -2.46 -1.81 10.96
N THR A 340 -1.99 -2.02 12.18
CA THR A 340 -2.26 -1.15 13.34
C THR A 340 -1.62 0.24 13.19
N LEU A 341 -0.53 0.31 12.42
CA LEU A 341 0.32 1.46 12.10
C LEU A 341 1.00 2.14 13.30
N MET A 342 0.32 2.22 14.45
CA MET A 342 0.69 2.91 15.70
C MET A 342 0.92 4.42 15.57
N GLU A 343 1.34 4.86 14.40
CA GLU A 343 1.68 6.20 13.99
C GLU A 343 1.43 6.29 12.48
N GLU A 344 0.79 7.35 12.00
CA GLU A 344 0.59 7.58 10.56
C GLU A 344 0.56 9.09 10.30
N HIS A 345 1.74 9.66 10.10
CA HIS A 345 1.89 11.11 9.93
C HIS A 345 1.51 11.57 8.54
N ILE A 346 1.91 10.85 7.50
CA ILE A 346 1.78 11.28 6.10
C ILE A 346 0.32 11.57 5.74
N THR A 347 -0.54 10.60 6.03
CA THR A 347 -1.95 10.66 5.66
C THR A 347 -2.75 11.58 6.61
N THR A 348 -2.35 11.66 7.88
CA THR A 348 -2.97 12.59 8.85
C THR A 348 -2.66 14.03 8.50
N MET A 349 -1.41 14.33 8.12
CA MET A 349 -1.01 15.67 7.65
C MET A 349 -1.73 16.07 6.36
N ALA A 350 -2.13 15.11 5.53
CA ALA A 350 -2.98 15.37 4.36
C ALA A 350 -4.45 15.71 4.73
N GLY A 351 -4.84 15.55 5.99
CA GLY A 351 -6.16 15.85 6.54
C GLY A 351 -7.13 14.67 6.57
N ALA A 352 -6.61 13.43 6.62
CA ALA A 352 -7.45 12.24 6.68
C ALA A 352 -8.12 12.08 8.07
N GLN A 353 -9.33 11.52 8.06
CA GLN A 353 -10.17 11.43 9.26
C GLN A 353 -10.15 10.04 9.94
N GLY A 354 -9.44 9.06 9.36
CA GLY A 354 -9.41 7.69 9.89
C GLY A 354 -8.60 7.50 11.17
N GLY A 355 -7.84 8.51 11.59
CA GLY A 355 -6.92 8.47 12.74
C GLY A 355 -5.54 7.91 12.40
N THR A 356 -4.64 7.86 13.38
CA THR A 356 -3.22 7.49 13.21
C THR A 356 -2.88 6.09 13.70
N CYS A 357 -3.77 5.47 14.46
CA CYS A 357 -3.53 4.20 15.14
C CYS A 357 -4.84 3.43 15.31
N LYS A 358 -4.75 2.11 15.14
CA LYS A 358 -5.78 1.16 15.56
C LYS A 358 -5.17 0.06 16.39
N THR A 359 -5.87 -0.34 17.44
CA THR A 359 -5.52 -1.53 18.21
C THR A 359 -5.91 -2.79 17.44
N ALA A 360 -5.22 -3.90 17.71
CA ALA A 360 -5.61 -5.20 17.16
C ALA A 360 -7.08 -5.56 17.47
N ALA A 361 -7.56 -5.21 18.67
CA ALA A 361 -8.95 -5.44 19.08
C ALA A 361 -9.96 -4.65 18.25
N GLU A 362 -9.67 -3.39 17.89
CA GLU A 362 -10.54 -2.60 17.00
C GLU A 362 -10.61 -3.21 15.60
N LEU A 363 -9.47 -3.63 15.03
CA LEU A 363 -9.43 -4.28 13.71
C LEU A 363 -10.18 -5.62 13.73
N GLN A 364 -9.97 -6.44 14.76
CA GLN A 364 -10.70 -7.69 14.94
C GLN A 364 -12.21 -7.46 15.08
N SER A 365 -12.62 -6.48 15.88
CA SER A 365 -14.03 -6.14 16.06
C SER A 365 -14.69 -5.71 14.74
N ALA A 366 -14.01 -4.88 13.96
CA ALA A 366 -14.46 -4.47 12.64
C ALA A 366 -14.65 -5.67 11.68
N ILE A 367 -13.73 -6.64 11.68
CA ILE A 367 -13.84 -7.86 10.88
C ILE A 367 -15.00 -8.74 11.36
N GLN A 368 -15.15 -8.91 12.68
CA GLN A 368 -16.20 -9.74 13.28
C GLN A 368 -17.62 -9.25 12.94
N GLN A 369 -17.82 -7.95 12.69
CA GLN A 369 -19.11 -7.41 12.21
C GLN A 369 -19.55 -8.04 10.89
N LEU A 370 -18.61 -8.49 10.05
CA LEU A 370 -18.88 -9.20 8.80
C LEU A 370 -19.09 -10.71 8.99
N LYS A 371 -18.99 -11.22 10.22
CA LYS A 371 -19.07 -12.64 10.57
C LYS A 371 -18.04 -13.49 9.82
N ARG A 372 -16.86 -12.92 9.55
CA ARG A 372 -15.72 -13.61 8.93
C ARG A 372 -14.68 -13.99 9.98
N PRO A 373 -13.97 -15.13 9.83
CA PRO A 373 -12.81 -15.44 10.66
C PRO A 373 -11.74 -14.36 10.53
N VAL A 374 -11.05 -14.07 11.63
CA VAL A 374 -9.94 -13.11 11.67
C VAL A 374 -8.63 -13.83 11.99
N GLN A 375 -7.56 -13.46 11.30
CA GLN A 375 -6.23 -14.02 11.52
C GLN A 375 -5.17 -12.91 11.51
N GLN A 376 -4.30 -12.87 12.53
CA GLN A 376 -3.10 -12.05 12.45
C GLN A 376 -2.12 -12.66 11.44
N ARG A 377 -1.57 -11.86 10.55
CA ARG A 377 -0.52 -12.26 9.61
C ARG A 377 0.81 -11.56 9.91
N ASP A 378 1.89 -12.09 9.35
CA ASP A 378 3.13 -11.34 9.15
C ASP A 378 3.09 -10.49 7.86
N THR A 379 4.19 -9.81 7.56
CA THR A 379 4.34 -8.99 6.35
C THR A 379 4.22 -9.78 5.05
N LEU A 380 4.60 -11.07 5.08
CA LEU A 380 4.57 -11.97 3.92
C LEU A 380 3.32 -12.87 3.92
N TYR A 381 2.27 -12.42 4.63
CA TYR A 381 0.96 -13.06 4.68
C TYR A 381 0.94 -14.47 5.29
N GLN A 382 1.95 -14.85 6.07
CA GLN A 382 1.91 -16.07 6.86
C GLN A 382 1.12 -15.84 8.17
N PRO A 383 0.32 -16.81 8.62
CA PRO A 383 -0.43 -16.68 9.86
C PRO A 383 0.51 -16.67 11.07
N ILE A 384 0.35 -15.67 11.94
CA ILE A 384 0.97 -15.65 13.26
C ILE A 384 0.15 -16.58 14.17
N GLY A 385 0.71 -17.75 14.53
CA GLY A 385 0.19 -18.59 15.63
C GLY A 385 -0.31 -20.01 15.32
N ALA A 386 0.46 -20.85 14.59
CA ALA A 386 0.34 -22.32 14.70
C ALA A 386 1.43 -22.96 15.60
N LEU A 387 2.43 -22.19 16.03
CA LEU A 387 3.46 -22.56 17.00
C LEU A 387 3.60 -21.39 17.98
N LEU A 388 3.68 -21.67 19.29
CA LEU A 388 3.75 -20.72 20.42
C LEU A 388 2.42 -20.39 21.11
N ILE A 389 1.74 -21.43 21.62
CA ILE A 389 1.13 -21.36 22.95
C ILE A 389 1.69 -22.54 23.76
N GLU A 390 2.87 -22.36 24.34
CA GLU A 390 3.12 -22.98 25.65
C GLU A 390 3.24 -21.84 26.65
N PRO A 391 2.32 -21.72 27.63
CA PRO A 391 2.49 -20.76 28.70
C PRO A 391 3.74 -21.17 29.47
N ALA A 392 4.69 -20.24 29.62
CA ALA A 392 5.84 -20.42 30.48
C ALA A 392 5.34 -20.79 31.89
N SER A 393 5.57 -22.05 32.26
CA SER A 393 5.41 -22.56 33.61
C SER A 393 6.18 -21.66 34.58
N ALA A 394 5.45 -20.96 35.44
CA ALA A 394 6.02 -20.21 36.54
C ALA A 394 6.65 -21.21 37.52
N ALA A 395 7.98 -21.24 37.55
CA ALA A 395 8.71 -21.96 38.58
C ALA A 395 8.37 -21.35 39.96
N PRO A 396 7.95 -22.15 40.95
CA PRO A 396 7.67 -21.64 42.28
C PRO A 396 8.99 -21.26 42.97
N LYS A 397 9.06 -20.01 43.44
CA LYS A 397 10.06 -19.60 44.42
C LYS A 397 9.74 -20.29 45.74
N SER A 398 10.43 -21.38 46.06
CA SER A 398 10.52 -21.89 47.43
C SER A 398 11.77 -21.32 48.08
N GLY A 399 11.58 -20.43 49.05
CA GLY A 399 12.59 -20.12 50.06
C GLY A 399 12.61 -21.21 51.13
N PHE A 400 13.80 -21.73 51.43
CA PHE A 400 14.51 -21.65 52.71
C PHE A 400 15.88 -22.32 52.54
#